data_AF-A0A2V7EH30-F1
#
_entry.id   AF-A0A2V7EH30-F1
#
_cell.length_a   1.000
_cell.length_b   1.000
_cell.length_c   1.000
_cell.angle_alpha   90.00
_cell.angle_beta   90.00
_cell.angle_gamma   90.00
#
_symmetry.space_group_name_H-M   'P 1'
#
loop_
_entity.id
_entity.type
_entity.pdbx_description
1 polymer ?
#
loop_
_entity_poly.entity_id
_entity_poly.type
_entity_poly.pdbx_seq_one_letter_code
_entity_poly.pdbx_strand_id
1 'polypeptide(L)'
;MLRLLVMLASIANCAGGLVLIATWATMWQHVPIIVLFIGGSLLIQGAYTILYLRGDLDRWGHLATGALFAGEGLSACVGAGGLIQGIIHNMNTADMEMVPVLAGLLMMLQALLALLYLLVTNRLRPRLMA
;
A
#
# COMPACT_ATOMS: atom_id res chain seq x y z
N MET A 1 14.10 -13.84 -2.97
CA MET A 1 13.28 -13.78 -1.74
C MET A 1 12.51 -12.46 -1.62
N LEU A 2 13.17 -11.29 -1.65
CA LEU A 2 12.49 -9.99 -1.51
C LEU A 2 11.37 -9.74 -2.53
N ARG A 3 11.58 -10.03 -3.82
CA ARG A 3 10.53 -9.93 -4.86
C ARG A 3 9.27 -10.74 -4.50
N LEU A 4 9.44 -11.92 -3.91
CA LEU A 4 8.34 -12.80 -3.54
C LEU A 4 7.59 -12.25 -2.31
N LEU A 5 8.30 -11.70 -1.33
CA LEU A 5 7.71 -11.00 -0.18
C LEU A 5 6.90 -9.77 -0.61
N VAL A 6 7.45 -8.93 -1.50
CA VAL A 6 6.73 -7.76 -2.04
C VAL A 6 5.48 -8.21 -2.79
N MET A 7 5.57 -9.29 -3.57
CA MET A 7 4.43 -9.82 -4.30
C MET A 7 3.34 -10.35 -3.37
N LEU A 8 3.70 -11.09 -2.31
CA LEU A 8 2.74 -11.53 -1.30
C LEU A 8 2.08 -10.36 -0.57
N ALA A 9 2.86 -9.35 -0.17
CA ALA A 9 2.34 -8.14 0.47
C ALA A 9 1.38 -7.38 -0.45
N SER A 10 1.71 -7.30 -1.75
CA SER A 10 0.85 -6.67 -2.75
C SER A 10 -0.47 -7.41 -2.94
N ILE A 11 -0.46 -8.75 -2.93
CA ILE A 11 -1.68 -9.56 -2.98
C ILE A 11 -2.52 -9.34 -1.71
N ALA A 12 -1.88 -9.30 -0.54
CA ALA A 12 -2.56 -9.04 0.72
C ALA A 12 -3.24 -7.66 0.74
N ASN A 13 -2.59 -6.62 0.21
CA ASN A 13 -3.17 -5.29 0.09
C ASN A 13 -4.30 -5.24 -0.95
N CYS A 14 -4.18 -5.93 -2.08
CA CYS A 14 -5.32 -6.07 -3.01
C CYS A 14 -6.51 -6.76 -2.34
N ALA A 15 -6.28 -7.86 -1.62
CA ALA A 15 -7.34 -8.57 -0.92
C ALA A 15 -7.98 -7.71 0.18
N GLY A 16 -7.17 -7.07 1.02
CA GLY A 16 -7.65 -6.14 2.06
C GLY A 16 -8.41 -4.96 1.45
N GLY A 17 -7.92 -4.41 0.35
CA GLY A 17 -8.59 -3.34 -0.39
C GLY A 17 -9.97 -3.75 -0.91
N LEU A 18 -10.06 -4.92 -1.55
CA LEU A 18 -11.33 -5.49 -2.02
C LEU A 18 -12.31 -5.73 -0.87
N VAL A 19 -11.85 -6.26 0.27
CA VAL A 19 -12.68 -6.47 1.46
C VAL A 19 -13.24 -5.13 1.96
N LEU A 20 -12.41 -4.09 2.10
CA LEU A 20 -12.87 -2.78 2.56
C LEU A 20 -13.86 -2.12 1.59
N ILE A 21 -13.61 -2.23 0.29
CA ILE A 21 -14.54 -1.74 -0.75
C ILE A 21 -15.87 -2.49 -0.67
N ALA A 22 -15.85 -3.81 -0.55
CA ALA A 22 -17.05 -4.64 -0.45
C ALA A 22 -17.84 -4.34 0.83
N THR A 23 -17.16 -4.18 1.96
CA THR A 23 -17.77 -3.78 3.23
C THR A 23 -18.44 -2.42 3.11
N TRP A 24 -17.78 -1.44 2.49
CA TRP A 24 -18.41 -0.14 2.25
C TRP A 24 -19.61 -0.26 1.30
N ALA A 25 -19.50 -1.00 0.20
CA ALA A 25 -20.59 -1.16 -0.76
C ALA A 25 -21.84 -1.81 -0.14
N THR A 26 -21.65 -2.77 0.77
CA THR A 26 -22.74 -3.49 1.43
C THR A 26 -23.31 -2.75 2.64
N MET A 27 -22.51 -1.95 3.32
CA MET A 27 -22.87 -1.25 4.57
C MET A 27 -22.70 0.27 4.48
N TRP A 28 -22.86 0.86 3.29
CA TRP A 28 -22.54 2.28 3.02
C TRP A 28 -23.27 3.29 3.92
N GLN A 29 -24.41 2.91 4.51
CA GLN A 29 -25.16 3.71 5.48
C GLN A 29 -24.52 3.76 6.88
N HIS A 30 -23.70 2.75 7.22
CA HIS A 30 -23.08 2.58 8.54
C HIS A 30 -21.55 2.75 8.50
N VAL A 31 -20.96 2.70 7.30
CA VAL A 31 -19.50 2.74 7.11
C VAL A 31 -19.11 4.05 6.44
N PRO A 32 -18.20 4.84 7.03
CA PRO A 32 -17.82 6.13 6.47
C PRO A 32 -17.09 5.96 5.13
N ILE A 33 -17.27 6.94 4.24
CA ILE A 33 -16.71 6.91 2.89
C ILE A 33 -15.19 6.80 2.85
N ILE A 34 -14.50 7.22 3.92
CA ILE A 34 -13.04 7.07 4.05
C ILE A 34 -12.58 5.61 3.94
N VAL A 35 -13.41 4.64 4.34
CA VAL A 35 -13.11 3.21 4.22
C VAL A 35 -13.01 2.79 2.75
N LEU A 36 -13.86 3.35 1.88
CA LEU A 36 -13.76 3.13 0.43
C LEU A 36 -12.44 3.67 -0.11
N PHE A 37 -12.02 4.87 0.31
CA PHE A 37 -10.76 5.48 -0.12
C PHE A 37 -9.53 4.69 0.36
N ILE A 38 -9.53 4.21 1.59
CA ILE A 38 -8.48 3.33 2.12
C ILE A 38 -8.45 2.03 1.31
N GLY A 39 -9.61 1.41 1.08
CA GLY A 39 -9.71 0.18 0.30
C GLY A 39 -9.21 0.34 -1.14
N GLY A 40 -9.62 1.43 -1.81
CA GLY A 40 -9.13 1.79 -3.14
C GLY A 40 -7.63 2.05 -3.16
N SER A 41 -7.08 2.72 -2.15
CA SER A 41 -5.65 2.99 -2.04
C SER A 41 -4.84 1.70 -1.91
N LEU A 42 -5.24 0.79 -1.02
CA LEU A 42 -4.60 -0.53 -0.87
C LEU A 42 -4.65 -1.34 -2.16
N LEU A 43 -5.79 -1.30 -2.86
CA LEU A 43 -5.97 -2.00 -4.12
C LEU A 43 -5.06 -1.45 -5.22
N ILE A 44 -5.04 -0.13 -5.41
CA ILE A 44 -4.20 0.54 -6.41
C ILE A 44 -2.72 0.31 -6.10
N GLN A 45 -2.31 0.50 -4.85
CA GLN A 45 -0.94 0.29 -4.38
C GLN A 45 -0.50 -1.16 -4.66
N GLY A 46 -1.29 -2.16 -4.25
CA GLY A 46 -0.99 -3.58 -4.50
C GLY A 46 -0.96 -3.93 -5.99
N ALA A 47 -1.96 -3.50 -6.75
CA ALA A 47 -2.08 -3.84 -8.17
C ALA A 47 -0.94 -3.23 -8.98
N TYR A 48 -0.61 -1.96 -8.72
CA TYR A 48 0.48 -1.27 -9.42
C TYR A 48 1.83 -1.95 -9.14
N THR A 49 2.07 -2.36 -7.90
CA THR A 49 3.31 -3.06 -7.52
C THR A 49 3.39 -4.45 -8.14
N ILE A 50 2.27 -5.17 -8.28
CA ILE A 50 2.22 -6.45 -9.03
C ILE A 50 2.57 -6.23 -10.50
N LEU A 51 1.94 -5.26 -11.17
CA LEU A 51 2.20 -4.94 -12.58
C LEU A 51 3.67 -4.55 -12.79
N TYR A 52 4.23 -3.74 -11.88
CA TYR A 52 5.64 -3.37 -11.90
C TYR A 52 6.56 -4.59 -11.78
N LEU A 53 6.28 -5.49 -10.82
CA LEU A 53 7.09 -6.68 -10.62
C LEU A 53 6.98 -7.71 -11.74
N ARG A 54 5.87 -7.73 -12.48
CA ARG A 54 5.68 -8.61 -13.65
C ARG A 54 6.38 -8.11 -14.91
N GLY A 55 6.79 -6.84 -14.95
CA GLY A 55 7.39 -6.21 -16.13
C GLY A 55 6.35 -5.60 -17.08
N ASP A 56 5.06 -5.62 -16.73
CA ASP A 56 3.98 -5.06 -17.56
C ASP A 56 4.12 -3.54 -17.75
N LEU A 57 4.90 -2.90 -16.88
CA LEU A 57 5.21 -1.47 -16.91
C LEU A 57 6.59 -1.16 -17.53
N ASP A 58 7.31 -2.14 -18.06
CA ASP A 58 8.66 -1.94 -18.60
C ASP A 58 8.69 -0.94 -19.78
N ARG A 59 7.61 -0.87 -20.57
CA ARG A 59 7.44 0.12 -21.66
C ARG A 59 7.50 1.58 -21.19
N TRP A 60 7.24 1.83 -19.90
CA TRP A 60 7.28 3.16 -19.29
C TRP A 60 8.62 3.45 -18.59
N GLY A 61 9.51 2.45 -18.50
CA GLY A 61 10.87 2.58 -18.00
C GLY A 61 11.01 3.35 -16.68
N HIS A 62 11.68 4.50 -16.74
CA HIS A 62 11.94 5.35 -15.57
C HIS A 62 10.69 5.99 -14.98
N LEU A 63 9.65 6.26 -15.79
CA LEU A 63 8.40 6.84 -15.30
C LEU A 63 7.68 5.86 -14.37
N ALA A 64 7.61 4.58 -14.73
CA ALA A 64 6.97 3.57 -13.89
C ALA A 64 7.69 3.39 -12.55
N THR A 65 9.03 3.46 -12.58
CA THR A 65 9.86 3.35 -11.38
C THR A 65 9.72 4.58 -10.48
N GLY A 66 9.71 5.78 -11.06
CA GLY A 66 9.49 7.03 -10.33
C GLY A 66 8.10 7.09 -9.69
N ALA A 67 7.06 6.70 -10.44
CA ALA A 67 5.69 6.61 -9.92
C ALA A 67 5.55 5.58 -8.79
N LEU A 68 6.21 4.42 -8.90
CA LEU A 68 6.25 3.44 -7.80
C LEU A 68 6.91 4.03 -6.56
N PHE A 69 8.07 4.67 -6.72
CA PHE A 69 8.81 5.26 -5.61
C PHE A 69 8.01 6.37 -4.90
N ALA A 70 7.43 7.30 -5.67
CA ALA A 70 6.63 8.38 -5.11
C ALA A 70 5.35 7.86 -4.45
N GLY A 71 4.64 6.93 -5.10
CA GLY A 71 3.41 6.34 -4.58
C GLY A 71 3.64 5.54 -3.30
N GLU A 72 4.66 4.67 -3.27
CA GLU A 72 5.01 3.89 -2.08
C GLU A 72 5.59 4.79 -0.97
N GLY A 73 6.35 5.83 -1.32
CA GLY A 73 6.82 6.83 -0.36
C GLY A 73 5.68 7.56 0.36
N LEU A 74 4.70 8.05 -0.39
CA LEU A 74 3.49 8.64 0.19
C LEU A 74 2.70 7.63 1.00
N SER A 75 2.60 6.39 0.50
CA SER A 75 1.85 5.33 1.18
C SER A 75 2.48 4.94 2.52
N ALA A 76 3.80 4.96 2.62
CA ALA A 76 4.51 4.73 3.89
C ALA A 76 4.16 5.82 4.92
N CYS A 77 4.13 7.09 4.52
CA CYS A 77 3.75 8.20 5.40
C CYS A 77 2.30 8.10 5.86
N VAL A 78 1.37 7.82 4.92
CA VAL A 78 -0.06 7.66 5.23
C VAL A 78 -0.31 6.44 6.12
N GLY A 79 0.34 5.30 5.82
CA GLY A 79 0.25 4.09 6.64
C GLY A 79 0.78 4.30 8.05
N ALA A 80 1.92 4.98 8.21
CA ALA A 80 2.46 5.34 9.52
C ALA A 80 1.54 6.29 10.29
N GLY A 81 1.01 7.32 9.64
CA GLY A 81 0.05 8.26 10.24
C GLY A 81 -1.23 7.56 10.70
N GLY A 82 -1.80 6.70 9.85
CA GLY A 82 -3.00 5.92 10.18
C GLY A 82 -2.76 4.92 11.32
N LEU A 83 -1.59 4.30 11.38
CA LEU A 83 -1.21 3.40 12.46
C LEU A 83 -1.06 4.14 13.80
N ILE A 84 -0.39 5.29 13.81
CA ILE A 84 -0.27 6.14 15.00
C ILE A 84 -1.65 6.60 15.47
N GLN A 85 -2.48 7.10 14.56
CA GLN A 85 -3.83 7.55 14.88
C GLN A 85 -4.69 6.41 15.45
N GLY A 86 -4.65 5.23 14.83
CA GLY A 86 -5.39 4.06 15.30
C GLY A 86 -4.95 3.58 16.68
N ILE A 87 -3.64 3.60 16.96
CA ILE A 87 -3.11 3.28 18.29
C ILE A 87 -3.59 4.30 19.33
N ILE A 88 -3.46 5.61 19.03
CA ILE A 88 -3.90 6.68 19.95
C ILE A 88 -5.41 6.57 20.20
N HIS A 89 -6.20 6.29 19.17
CA HIS A 89 -7.65 6.12 19.30
C HIS A 89 -8.01 4.94 20.22
N ASN A 90 -7.35 3.80 20.04
CA ASN A 90 -7.55 2.60 20.87
C ASN A 90 -7.02 2.76 22.30
N MET A 91 -6.03 3.63 22.55
CA MET A 91 -5.59 3.94 23.91
C MET A 91 -6.60 4.82 24.66
N ASN A 92 -7.29 5.70 23.94
CA ASN A 92 -8.25 6.65 24.51
C ASN A 92 -9.68 6.09 24.62
N THR A 93 -9.93 4.93 24.02
CA THR A 93 -11.25 4.30 23.94
C THR A 93 -11.18 2.89 24.50
N ALA A 94 -12.14 2.47 25.32
CA ALA A 94 -12.15 1.10 25.88
C ALA A 94 -12.47 0.02 24.82
N ASP A 95 -12.93 0.43 23.63
CA ASP A 95 -13.20 -0.44 22.50
C ASP A 95 -12.01 -0.46 21.53
N MET A 96 -11.43 -1.64 21.32
CA MET A 96 -10.33 -1.82 20.38
C MET A 96 -10.83 -1.93 18.94
N GLU A 97 -10.59 -0.90 18.13
CA GLU A 97 -10.78 -0.96 16.68
C GLU A 97 -9.49 -1.43 15.99
N MET A 98 -9.41 -2.71 15.63
CA MET A 98 -8.22 -3.25 14.95
C MET A 98 -8.17 -2.96 13.45
N VAL A 99 -9.30 -2.67 12.80
CA VAL A 99 -9.39 -2.53 11.34
C VAL A 99 -8.53 -1.36 10.81
N PRO A 100 -8.56 -0.15 11.39
CA PRO A 100 -7.72 0.95 10.93
C PRO A 100 -6.23 0.67 11.13
N VAL A 101 -5.88 0.03 12.25
CA VAL A 101 -4.50 -0.34 12.58
C VAL A 101 -3.97 -1.37 11.57
N LEU A 102 -4.77 -2.39 11.25
CA LEU A 102 -4.43 -3.41 10.26
C LEU A 102 -4.28 -2.80 8.86
N ALA A 103 -5.19 -1.92 8.45
CA ALA A 103 -5.11 -1.26 7.15
C ALA A 103 -3.85 -0.39 7.03
N GLY A 104 -3.54 0.40 8.06
CA GLY A 104 -2.31 1.20 8.11
C GLY A 104 -1.04 0.34 8.08
N LEU A 105 -1.04 -0.78 8.81
CA LEU A 105 0.08 -1.71 8.86
C LEU A 105 0.32 -2.40 7.51
N LEU A 106 -0.74 -2.87 6.84
CA LEU A 106 -0.66 -3.46 5.51
C LEU A 106 -0.13 -2.47 4.47
N MET A 107 -0.66 -1.26 4.46
CA MET A 107 -0.22 -0.17 3.57
C MET A 107 1.26 0.17 3.78
N MET A 108 1.68 0.30 5.05
CA MET A 108 3.06 0.62 5.42
C MET A 108 4.02 -0.53 5.10
N LEU A 109 3.66 -1.78 5.42
CA LEU A 109 4.51 -2.94 5.19
C LEU A 109 4.78 -3.12 3.69
N GLN A 110 3.75 -3.06 2.85
CA GLN A 110 3.94 -3.16 1.40
C GLN A 110 4.84 -2.03 0.90
N ALA A 111 4.59 -0.78 1.32
CA ALA A 111 5.38 0.37 0.91
C ALA A 111 6.85 0.22 1.24
N LEU A 112 7.17 -0.17 2.48
CA LEU A 112 8.55 -0.37 2.91
C LEU A 112 9.23 -1.50 2.12
N LEU A 113 8.52 -2.61 1.88
CA LEU A 113 9.07 -3.71 1.09
C LEU A 113 9.32 -3.31 -0.37
N ALA A 114 8.41 -2.55 -0.99
CA ALA A 114 8.55 -2.07 -2.36
C ALA A 114 9.71 -1.07 -2.50
N LEU A 115 9.84 -0.12 -1.56
CA LEU A 115 10.96 0.82 -1.51
C LEU A 115 12.30 0.10 -1.28
N LEU A 116 12.33 -0.86 -0.35
CA LEU A 116 13.51 -1.70 -0.13
C LEU A 116 13.89 -2.49 -1.38
N TYR A 117 12.89 -3.01 -2.11
CA TYR A 117 13.12 -3.71 -3.37
C TYR A 117 13.76 -2.80 -4.42
N LEU A 118 13.25 -1.56 -4.58
CA LEU A 118 13.84 -0.58 -5.49
C LEU A 118 15.29 -0.23 -5.10
N LEU A 119 15.58 -0.14 -3.81
CA LEU A 119 16.90 0.18 -3.27
C LEU A 119 17.89 -0.97 -3.54
N VAL A 120 17.51 -2.19 -3.17
CA VAL A 120 18.37 -3.39 -3.32
C VAL A 120 18.60 -3.73 -4.80
N THR A 121 17.61 -3.48 -5.67
CA THR A 121 17.75 -3.71 -7.12
C THR A 121 18.43 -2.55 -7.86
N ASN A 122 18.88 -1.53 -7.13
CA ASN A 122 19.55 -0.34 -7.66
C ASN A 122 18.73 0.40 -8.74
N ARG A 123 17.40 0.19 -8.76
CA ARG A 123 16.47 0.85 -9.69
C ARG A 123 16.16 2.30 -9.27
N LEU A 124 16.62 2.70 -8.09
CA LEU A 124 16.60 4.06 -7.58
C LEU A 124 17.67 4.97 -8.21
N ARG A 125 18.76 4.40 -8.76
CA ARG A 125 19.75 5.21 -9.48
C ARG A 125 19.26 5.46 -10.91
N PRO A 126 19.31 6.71 -11.41
CA PRO A 126 19.21 6.92 -12.85
C PRO A 126 20.29 6.07 -13.50
N ARG A 127 19.89 5.18 -14.42
CA ARG A 127 20.86 4.57 -15.33
C ARG A 127 21.43 5.75 -16.12
N LEU A 128 22.65 6.18 -15.78
CA LEU A 128 23.42 7.09 -16.61
C LEU A 128 23.35 6.50 -18.02
N MET A 129 22.65 7.20 -18.91
CA MET A 129 22.64 6.89 -20.33
C MET A 129 24.11 6.91 -20.76
N ALA A 130 24.64 5.73 -21.09
CA ALA A 130 25.88 5.57 -21.83
C ALA A 130 25.54 5.52 -23.32
#